data_AF-A0A7Z8KRM4-F1
#
_entry.id   AF-A0A7Z8KRM4-F1
#
_cell.length_a   1.000
_cell.length_b   1.000
_cell.length_c   1.000
_cell.angle_alpha   90.00
_cell.angle_beta   90.00
_cell.angle_gamma   90.00
#
_symmetry.space_group_name_H-M   'P 1'
#
loop_
_entity.id
_entity.type
_entity.pdbx_description
1 polymer ?
#
loop_
_entity_poly.entity_id
_entity_poly.type
_entity_poly.pdbx_seq_one_letter_code
_entity_poly.pdbx_strand_id
1 'polypeptide(L)'
;MNRSLRAEISAQLHTLEALIVVIIITGVIIFTVQATSLTPLTSSTANAHIEAQLQTIGQDILTVLDHTSQGQNSSLKEDILNWNREEYTWNSTAYCSEQNNTLNSNTAEILGSVIVPKGIAHNVEFTYISDSESVVTLAYIYSGEPSDNAVTISRRVLLSNSDMSDSSVFQSTTGIQDADTSTDFYNLIDVKMTLWRM
;
A
#
# COMPACT_ATOMS: atom_id res chain seq x y z
N MET A 1 -35.62 48.31 52.36
CA MET A 1 -34.22 48.18 51.90
C MET A 1 -33.78 46.74 51.57
N ASN A 2 -34.41 45.69 52.10
CA ASN A 2 -33.93 44.30 51.97
C ASN A 2 -34.40 43.55 50.68
N ARG A 3 -35.33 44.11 49.91
CA ARG A 3 -35.86 43.48 48.68
C ARG A 3 -35.04 43.79 47.42
N SER A 4 -34.47 44.99 47.29
CA SER A 4 -33.67 45.36 46.11
C SER A 4 -32.33 44.62 46.06
N LEU A 5 -31.64 44.51 47.21
CA LEU A 5 -30.40 43.72 47.36
C LEU A 5 -30.61 42.24 47.00
N ARG A 6 -31.75 41.64 47.38
CA ARG A 6 -32.07 40.25 47.01
C ARG A 6 -32.32 40.07 45.51
N ALA A 7 -32.98 41.04 44.87
CA ALA A 7 -33.24 40.98 43.43
C ALA A 7 -31.94 41.10 42.61
N GLU A 8 -31.02 41.95 43.05
CA GLU A 8 -29.71 42.14 42.42
C GLU A 8 -28.81 40.91 42.58
N ILE A 9 -28.80 40.29 43.76
CA ILE A 9 -28.12 39.01 44.00
C ILE A 9 -28.74 37.90 43.14
N SER A 10 -30.07 37.83 43.02
CA SER A 10 -30.73 36.86 42.13
C SER A 10 -30.35 37.07 40.67
N ALA A 11 -30.29 38.31 40.20
CA ALA A 11 -29.90 38.63 38.83
C ALA A 11 -28.45 38.21 38.53
N GLN A 12 -27.52 38.45 39.47
CA GLN A 12 -26.12 38.01 39.33
C GLN A 12 -25.97 36.47 39.41
N LEU A 13 -26.81 35.81 40.18
CA LEU A 13 -26.79 34.35 40.28
C LEU A 13 -27.28 33.71 38.98
N HIS A 14 -28.29 34.30 38.33
CA HIS A 14 -28.75 33.84 37.01
C HIS A 14 -27.73 34.06 35.89
N THR A 15 -26.92 35.13 35.93
CA THR A 15 -25.84 35.31 34.93
C THR A 15 -24.70 34.31 35.15
N LEU A 16 -24.36 33.99 36.40
CA LEU A 16 -23.38 32.95 36.73
C LEU A 16 -23.89 31.55 36.32
N GLU A 17 -25.16 31.25 36.57
CA GLU A 17 -25.80 30.00 36.15
C GLU A 17 -25.80 29.86 34.63
N ALA A 18 -26.17 30.92 33.90
CA ALA A 18 -26.12 30.93 32.44
C ALA A 18 -24.70 30.70 31.91
N LEU A 19 -23.68 31.30 32.55
CA LEU A 19 -22.28 31.07 32.19
C LEU A 19 -21.86 29.61 32.41
N ILE A 20 -22.23 29.02 33.54
CA ILE A 20 -21.95 27.61 33.83
C ILE A 20 -22.65 26.70 32.82
N VAL A 21 -23.90 26.99 32.47
CA VAL A 21 -24.66 26.23 31.46
C VAL A 21 -23.97 26.32 30.09
N VAL A 22 -23.51 27.50 29.68
CA VAL A 22 -22.77 27.68 28.42
C VAL A 22 -21.49 26.85 28.41
N ILE A 23 -20.74 26.83 29.53
CA ILE A 23 -19.52 26.02 29.66
C ILE A 23 -19.85 24.52 29.57
N ILE A 24 -20.90 24.06 30.26
CA ILE A 24 -21.33 22.65 30.23
C ILE A 24 -21.76 22.26 28.82
N ILE A 25 -22.63 23.04 28.17
CA ILE A 25 -23.12 22.74 26.81
C ILE A 25 -21.96 22.74 25.81
N THR A 26 -21.05 23.71 25.90
CA THR A 26 -19.87 23.75 25.03
C THR A 26 -18.97 22.53 25.26
N GLY A 27 -18.76 22.14 26.52
CA GLY A 27 -18.01 20.93 26.87
C GLY A 27 -18.66 19.66 26.31
N VAL A 28 -19.99 19.53 26.41
CA VAL A 28 -20.74 18.40 25.84
C VAL A 28 -20.61 18.37 24.32
N ILE A 29 -20.75 19.51 23.63
CA ILE A 29 -20.59 19.59 22.17
C ILE A 29 -19.19 19.14 21.74
N ILE A 30 -18.14 19.66 22.39
CA ILE A 30 -16.75 19.29 22.09
C ILE A 30 -16.55 17.79 22.31
N PHE A 31 -17.04 17.25 23.42
CA PHE A 31 -16.94 15.82 23.73
C PHE A 31 -17.67 14.96 22.67
N THR A 32 -18.89 15.33 22.27
CA THR A 32 -19.66 14.59 21.26
C THR A 32 -18.99 14.64 19.88
N VAL A 33 -18.45 15.80 19.48
CA VAL A 33 -17.72 15.93 18.21
C VAL A 33 -16.46 15.06 18.22
N GLN A 34 -15.69 15.07 19.32
CA GLN A 34 -14.52 14.19 19.45
C GLN A 34 -14.91 12.70 19.47
N ALA A 35 -15.99 12.33 20.16
CA ALA A 35 -16.48 10.95 20.19
C ALA A 35 -16.87 10.42 18.81
N THR A 36 -17.42 11.28 17.95
CA THR A 36 -17.77 10.92 16.55
C THR A 36 -16.53 10.72 15.68
N SER A 37 -15.44 11.44 15.96
CA SER A 37 -14.14 11.24 15.29
C SER A 37 -13.45 9.93 15.70
N LEU A 38 -13.76 9.43 16.91
CA LEU A 38 -13.10 8.28 17.53
C LEU A 38 -13.85 6.96 17.34
N THR A 39 -15.03 6.96 16.72
CA THR A 39 -15.82 5.74 16.48
C THR A 39 -16.18 5.64 15.00
N PRO A 40 -15.65 4.66 14.25
CA PRO A 40 -16.14 4.42 12.88
C PRO A 40 -17.62 4.02 12.98
N LEU A 41 -18.50 4.93 12.54
CA LEU A 41 -19.95 4.83 12.75
C LEU A 41 -20.58 3.70 11.89
N THR A 42 -19.83 3.11 10.95
CA THR A 42 -20.26 1.95 10.16
C THR A 42 -19.05 1.07 9.76
N SER A 43 -19.27 -0.24 9.57
CA SER A 43 -18.25 -1.15 9.02
C SER A 43 -17.66 -0.65 7.69
N SER A 44 -18.42 0.08 6.88
CA SER A 44 -17.94 0.67 5.62
C SER A 44 -16.90 1.77 5.85
N THR A 45 -17.09 2.66 6.83
CA THR A 45 -16.09 3.68 7.17
C THR A 45 -14.81 3.10 7.77
N ALA A 46 -14.93 2.00 8.54
CA ALA A 46 -13.76 1.28 9.05
C ALA A 46 -13.00 0.59 7.91
N ASN A 47 -13.68 -0.08 6.99
CA ASN A 47 -13.06 -0.71 5.82
C ASN A 47 -12.36 0.31 4.92
N ALA A 48 -13.01 1.44 4.64
CA ALA A 48 -12.40 2.52 3.85
C ALA A 48 -11.13 3.07 4.50
N HIS A 49 -11.09 3.15 5.85
CA HIS A 49 -9.88 3.57 6.55
C HIS A 49 -8.75 2.53 6.41
N ILE A 50 -9.06 1.24 6.52
CA ILE A 50 -8.08 0.17 6.32
C ILE A 50 -7.58 0.13 4.87
N GLU A 51 -8.45 0.28 3.89
CA GLU A 51 -8.07 0.38 2.47
C GLU A 51 -7.11 1.55 2.23
N ALA A 52 -7.41 2.73 2.77
CA ALA A 52 -6.53 3.90 2.66
C ALA A 52 -5.16 3.66 3.33
N GLN A 53 -5.12 2.94 4.46
CA GLN A 53 -3.87 2.55 5.11
C GLN A 53 -3.06 1.56 4.25
N LEU A 54 -3.71 0.53 3.70
CA LEU A 54 -3.07 -0.45 2.81
C LEU A 54 -2.53 0.23 1.55
N GLN A 55 -3.29 1.16 0.97
CA GLN A 55 -2.87 1.93 -0.19
C GLN A 55 -1.62 2.74 0.10
N THR A 56 -1.60 3.46 1.23
CA THR A 56 -0.43 4.25 1.64
C THR A 56 0.80 3.36 1.84
N ILE A 57 0.66 2.26 2.57
CA ILE A 57 1.77 1.34 2.84
C ILE A 57 2.30 0.72 1.54
N GLY A 58 1.43 0.24 0.66
CA GLY A 58 1.83 -0.35 -0.61
C GLY A 58 2.53 0.66 -1.53
N GLN A 59 2.01 1.89 -1.59
CA GLN A 59 2.63 2.97 -2.34
C GLN A 59 4.01 3.34 -1.81
N ASP A 60 4.18 3.40 -0.49
CA ASP A 60 5.45 3.69 0.14
C ASP A 60 6.48 2.58 -0.15
N ILE A 61 6.08 1.30 -0.05
CA ILE A 61 6.94 0.16 -0.37
C ILE A 61 7.42 0.22 -1.83
N LEU A 62 6.50 0.38 -2.79
CA LEU A 62 6.89 0.47 -4.20
C LEU A 62 7.75 1.71 -4.48
N THR A 63 7.53 2.81 -3.77
CA THR A 63 8.34 4.02 -3.90
C THR A 63 9.75 3.82 -3.37
N VAL A 64 9.91 3.13 -2.25
CA VAL A 64 11.21 2.78 -1.68
C VAL A 64 11.95 1.80 -2.59
N LEU A 65 11.28 0.76 -3.09
CA LEU A 65 11.88 -0.23 -3.98
C LEU A 65 12.31 0.37 -5.33
N ASP A 66 11.56 1.34 -5.84
CA ASP A 66 11.90 2.01 -7.10
C ASP A 66 12.87 3.19 -6.92
N HIS A 67 13.27 3.52 -5.69
CA HIS A 67 14.22 4.60 -5.45
C HIS A 67 15.60 4.25 -6.03
N THR A 68 16.07 5.04 -6.99
CA THR A 68 17.40 4.90 -7.61
C THR A 68 18.43 5.76 -6.87
N SER A 69 19.51 5.14 -6.39
CA SER A 69 20.70 5.88 -5.95
C SER A 69 21.57 6.21 -7.17
N GLN A 70 22.31 7.33 -7.11
CA GLN A 70 23.12 7.85 -8.23
C GLN A 70 23.96 6.74 -8.91
N GLY A 71 23.60 6.38 -10.14
CA GLY A 71 24.32 5.40 -10.97
C GLY A 71 24.00 3.93 -10.72
N GLN A 72 22.97 3.61 -9.91
CA GLN A 72 22.53 2.23 -9.68
C GLN A 72 21.07 2.02 -10.13
N ASN A 73 20.78 0.79 -10.57
CA ASN A 73 19.42 0.34 -10.82
C ASN A 73 18.59 0.42 -9.54
N SER A 74 17.29 0.66 -9.68
CA SER A 74 16.38 0.55 -8.52
C SER A 74 16.30 -0.90 -8.06
N SER A 75 16.05 -1.12 -6.78
CA SER A 75 15.86 -2.47 -6.24
C SER A 75 14.75 -3.22 -6.96
N LEU A 76 13.68 -2.51 -7.34
CA LEU A 76 12.58 -3.08 -8.10
C LEU A 76 12.99 -3.53 -9.50
N LYS A 77 13.81 -2.73 -10.19
CA LYS A 77 14.36 -3.09 -11.50
C LYS A 77 15.27 -4.31 -11.38
N GLU A 78 16.17 -4.32 -10.40
CA GLU A 78 17.10 -5.43 -10.17
C GLU A 78 16.37 -6.74 -9.85
N ASP A 79 15.28 -6.67 -9.08
CA ASP A 79 14.45 -7.82 -8.76
C ASP A 79 13.77 -8.40 -10.03
N ILE A 80 13.34 -7.54 -10.97
CA ILE A 80 12.77 -7.98 -12.26
C ILE A 80 13.85 -8.60 -13.16
N LEU A 81 15.05 -8.01 -13.21
CA LEU A 81 16.16 -8.50 -14.04
C LEU A 81 16.66 -9.88 -13.61
N ASN A 82 16.64 -10.16 -12.30
CA ASN A 82 17.09 -11.43 -11.72
C ASN A 82 15.98 -12.49 -11.60
N TRP A 83 14.75 -12.16 -11.99
CA TRP A 83 13.63 -13.08 -11.89
C TRP A 83 13.68 -14.16 -12.97
N ASN A 84 13.25 -15.37 -12.62
CA ASN A 84 13.35 -16.58 -13.44
C ASN A 84 11.99 -17.17 -13.85
N ARG A 85 10.94 -16.33 -13.87
CA ARG A 85 9.55 -16.73 -14.15
C ARG A 85 8.91 -17.64 -13.10
N GLU A 86 9.60 -17.94 -11.99
CA GLU A 86 8.99 -18.73 -10.92
C GLU A 86 7.99 -17.89 -10.11
N GLU A 87 6.94 -18.54 -9.67
CA GLU A 87 6.00 -18.00 -8.69
C GLU A 87 6.48 -18.38 -7.29
N TYR A 88 6.48 -17.40 -6.38
CA TYR A 88 6.92 -17.60 -5.00
C TYR A 88 5.77 -17.45 -4.00
N THR A 89 5.70 -18.37 -3.04
CA THR A 89 4.72 -18.35 -1.94
C THR A 89 5.43 -18.28 -0.59
N TRP A 90 4.82 -17.60 0.38
CA TRP A 90 5.35 -17.52 1.74
C TRP A 90 5.20 -18.85 2.51
N ASN A 91 6.31 -19.44 2.98
CA ASN A 91 6.32 -20.71 3.71
C ASN A 91 6.38 -20.58 5.25
N SER A 92 6.13 -19.39 5.80
CA SER A 92 6.35 -18.99 7.22
C SER A 92 7.76 -18.50 7.56
N THR A 93 8.78 -18.83 6.77
CA THR A 93 10.17 -18.37 6.99
C THR A 93 10.68 -17.51 5.85
N ALA A 94 10.40 -17.91 4.61
CA ALA A 94 10.82 -17.21 3.40
C ALA A 94 9.81 -17.42 2.27
N TYR A 95 9.99 -16.68 1.18
CA TYR A 95 9.29 -16.91 -0.07
C TYR A 95 9.99 -18.02 -0.84
N CYS A 96 9.27 -19.09 -1.17
CA CYS A 96 9.80 -20.25 -1.86
C CYS A 96 8.94 -20.57 -3.10
N SER A 97 9.59 -21.00 -4.18
CA SER A 97 8.90 -21.55 -5.34
C SER A 97 8.53 -23.02 -5.13
N GLU A 98 7.71 -23.57 -6.02
CA GLU A 98 7.36 -25.00 -6.02
C GLU A 98 8.60 -25.91 -6.11
N GLN A 99 9.68 -25.42 -6.73
CA GLN A 99 10.95 -26.11 -6.87
C GLN A 99 11.85 -26.00 -5.62
N ASN A 100 11.36 -25.40 -4.54
CA ASN A 100 12.10 -25.08 -3.30
C ASN A 100 13.25 -24.08 -3.50
N ASN A 101 13.19 -23.22 -4.51
CA ASN A 101 14.12 -22.09 -4.60
C ASN A 101 13.64 -20.97 -3.68
N THR A 102 14.53 -20.45 -2.85
CA THR A 102 14.22 -19.30 -2.01
C THR A 102 14.41 -18.01 -2.79
N LEU A 103 13.42 -17.13 -2.74
CA LEU A 103 13.51 -15.80 -3.34
C LEU A 103 14.41 -14.91 -2.49
N ASN A 104 15.55 -14.52 -3.08
CA ASN A 104 16.46 -13.54 -2.49
C ASN A 104 16.36 -12.23 -3.27
N SER A 105 15.38 -11.40 -2.90
CA SER A 105 15.11 -10.12 -3.55
C SER A 105 14.80 -9.04 -2.51
N ASN A 106 15.03 -7.77 -2.88
CA ASN A 106 14.74 -6.66 -1.97
C ASN A 106 13.24 -6.57 -1.69
N THR A 107 12.42 -6.86 -2.71
CA THR A 107 10.96 -6.95 -2.59
C THR A 107 10.56 -8.01 -1.56
N ALA A 108 11.17 -9.20 -1.61
CA ALA A 108 10.90 -10.26 -0.64
C ALA A 108 11.30 -9.86 0.79
N GLU A 109 12.44 -9.21 0.96
CA GLU A 109 12.92 -8.74 2.27
C GLU A 109 11.98 -7.69 2.88
N ILE A 110 11.59 -6.68 2.09
CA ILE A 110 10.68 -5.63 2.57
C ILE A 110 9.29 -6.20 2.87
N LEU A 111 8.74 -7.06 2.01
CA LEU A 111 7.43 -7.68 2.26
C LEU A 111 7.46 -8.60 3.48
N GLY A 112 8.50 -9.42 3.62
CA GLY A 112 8.70 -10.29 4.77
C GLY A 112 8.89 -9.55 6.10
N SER A 113 9.46 -8.34 6.08
CA SER A 113 9.70 -7.53 7.28
C SER A 113 8.55 -6.57 7.62
N VAL A 114 7.83 -6.05 6.62
CA VAL A 114 6.80 -5.01 6.82
C VAL A 114 5.37 -5.56 6.74
N ILE A 115 5.09 -6.43 5.76
CA ILE A 115 3.74 -6.87 5.41
C ILE A 115 3.36 -8.15 6.16
N VAL A 116 4.23 -9.17 6.11
CA VAL A 116 3.97 -10.47 6.75
C VAL A 116 3.72 -10.35 8.26
N PRO A 117 4.51 -9.61 9.06
CA PRO A 117 4.30 -9.53 10.51
C PRO A 117 2.99 -8.82 10.89
N LYS A 118 2.41 -8.05 9.96
CA LYS A 118 1.12 -7.37 10.14
C LYS A 118 -0.07 -8.24 9.76
N GLY A 119 0.16 -9.49 9.30
CA GLY A 119 -0.90 -10.40 8.87
C GLY A 119 -1.64 -9.89 7.63
N ILE A 120 -0.92 -9.22 6.73
CA ILE A 120 -1.46 -8.72 5.45
C ILE A 120 -1.03 -9.71 4.36
N ALA A 121 -2.01 -10.28 3.67
CA ALA A 121 -1.79 -11.10 2.49
C ALA A 121 -1.45 -10.19 1.30
N HIS A 122 -0.63 -10.68 0.38
CA HIS A 122 -0.19 -9.89 -0.74
C HIS A 122 0.17 -10.72 -1.98
N ASN A 123 -0.15 -10.17 -3.15
CA ASN A 123 0.31 -10.65 -4.44
C ASN A 123 1.15 -9.57 -5.11
N VAL A 124 2.20 -10.00 -5.82
CA VAL A 124 2.97 -9.14 -6.71
C VAL A 124 2.94 -9.77 -8.09
N GLU A 125 2.48 -8.99 -9.06
CA GLU A 125 2.31 -9.42 -10.44
C GLU A 125 3.08 -8.46 -11.34
N PHE A 126 3.73 -9.00 -12.37
CA PHE A 126 4.35 -8.21 -13.43
C PHE A 126 3.44 -8.23 -14.65
N THR A 127 3.01 -7.04 -15.06
CA THR A 127 2.18 -6.87 -16.23
C THR A 127 2.96 -6.11 -17.30
N TYR A 128 2.96 -6.60 -18.53
CA TYR A 128 3.64 -5.95 -19.65
C TYR A 128 2.84 -6.12 -20.93
N ILE A 129 3.20 -5.34 -21.95
CA ILE A 129 2.60 -5.44 -23.28
C ILE A 129 3.50 -6.32 -24.13
N SER A 130 2.93 -7.39 -24.68
CA SER A 130 3.61 -8.27 -25.64
C SER A 130 3.72 -7.63 -27.03
N ASP A 131 4.52 -8.24 -27.90
CA ASP A 131 4.62 -7.90 -29.33
C ASP A 131 3.27 -7.85 -30.07
N SER A 132 2.31 -8.65 -29.65
CA SER A 132 0.95 -8.74 -30.19
C SER A 132 -0.02 -7.68 -29.65
N GLU A 133 0.48 -6.64 -28.98
CA GLU A 133 -0.28 -5.59 -28.30
C GLU A 133 -1.22 -6.12 -27.19
N SER A 134 -1.07 -7.39 -26.81
CA SER A 134 -1.83 -8.00 -25.71
C SER A 134 -1.17 -7.72 -24.37
N VAL A 135 -1.99 -7.50 -23.34
CA VAL A 135 -1.53 -7.35 -21.96
C VAL A 135 -1.29 -8.74 -21.38
N VAL A 136 -0.06 -9.01 -20.95
CA VAL A 136 0.35 -10.27 -20.32
C VAL A 136 0.63 -9.99 -18.85
N THR A 137 0.07 -10.80 -17.96
CA THR A 137 0.29 -10.75 -16.52
C THR A 137 0.95 -12.04 -16.05
N LEU A 138 2.05 -11.91 -15.31
CA LEU A 138 2.77 -13.02 -14.71
C LEU A 138 2.84 -12.82 -13.19
N ALA A 139 2.58 -13.89 -12.44
CA ALA A 139 2.69 -13.87 -10.98
C ALA A 139 4.17 -13.97 -10.57
N TYR A 140 4.59 -13.06 -9.69
CA TYR A 140 5.91 -13.09 -9.06
C TYR A 140 5.80 -13.61 -7.63
N ILE A 141 4.92 -13.01 -6.82
CA ILE A 141 4.59 -13.49 -5.48
C ILE A 141 3.10 -13.73 -5.41
N TYR A 142 2.70 -14.90 -4.91
CA TYR A 142 1.30 -15.29 -4.80
C TYR A 142 0.99 -15.82 -3.40
N SER A 143 -0.01 -15.21 -2.75
CA SER A 143 -0.52 -15.55 -1.42
C SER A 143 -2.00 -15.97 -1.45
N GLY A 144 -2.53 -16.30 -2.63
CA GLY A 144 -3.93 -16.71 -2.81
C GLY A 144 -4.82 -15.63 -3.43
N GLU A 145 -6.13 -15.85 -3.35
CA GLU A 145 -7.13 -14.98 -3.95
C GLU A 145 -7.40 -13.74 -3.07
N PRO A 146 -7.35 -12.52 -3.63
CA PRO A 146 -7.66 -11.31 -2.90
C PRO A 146 -9.11 -11.28 -2.37
N SER A 147 -9.32 -10.71 -1.18
CA SER A 147 -10.67 -10.51 -0.63
C SER A 147 -11.37 -9.28 -1.22
N ASP A 148 -12.66 -9.11 -0.95
CA ASP A 148 -13.49 -8.00 -1.48
C ASP A 148 -12.92 -6.60 -1.17
N ASN A 149 -12.14 -6.44 -0.10
CA ASN A 149 -11.52 -5.18 0.30
C ASN A 149 -10.02 -5.14 -0.04
N ALA A 150 -9.59 -5.87 -1.06
CA ALA A 150 -8.22 -5.85 -1.52
C ALA A 150 -7.88 -4.51 -2.19
N VAL A 151 -6.69 -4.02 -1.92
CA VAL A 151 -6.16 -2.79 -2.50
C VAL A 151 -5.06 -3.13 -3.47
N THR A 152 -5.21 -2.68 -4.71
CA THR A 152 -4.18 -2.81 -5.74
C THR A 152 -3.48 -1.47 -5.94
N ILE A 153 -2.15 -1.50 -5.91
CA ILE A 153 -1.25 -0.39 -6.24
C ILE A 153 -0.36 -0.86 -7.39
N SER A 154 0.00 0.03 -8.31
CA SER A 154 0.98 -0.31 -9.35
C SER A 154 2.06 0.76 -9.51
N ARG A 155 3.24 0.32 -9.96
CA ARG A 155 4.35 1.19 -10.33
C ARG A 155 5.01 0.64 -11.59
N ARG A 156 5.23 1.54 -12.56
CA ARG A 156 5.85 1.21 -13.84
C ARG A 156 7.36 1.32 -13.74
N VAL A 157 8.05 0.29 -14.23
CA VAL A 157 9.50 0.21 -14.31
C VAL A 157 9.91 0.10 -15.77
N LEU A 158 10.78 1.00 -16.20
CA LEU A 158 11.35 1.00 -17.54
C LEU A 158 12.53 0.03 -17.60
N LEU A 159 12.48 -0.95 -18.50
CA LEU A 159 13.61 -1.81 -18.82
C LEU A 159 14.25 -1.35 -20.14
N SER A 160 15.56 -1.20 -20.11
CA SER A 160 16.37 -0.93 -21.30
C SER A 160 17.21 -2.15 -21.70
N ASN A 161 17.54 -2.26 -22.97
CA ASN A 161 18.48 -3.26 -23.49
C ASN A 161 19.85 -3.15 -22.80
N SER A 162 20.30 -1.94 -22.48
CA SER A 162 21.53 -1.70 -21.71
C SER A 162 21.52 -2.24 -20.27
N ASP A 163 20.33 -2.48 -19.69
CA ASP A 163 20.21 -3.00 -18.32
C ASP A 163 20.52 -4.50 -18.26
N MET A 164 20.53 -5.18 -19.40
CA MET A 164 20.68 -6.63 -19.52
C MET A 164 22.03 -6.99 -20.14
N SER A 165 22.65 -8.07 -19.67
CA SER A 165 23.86 -8.59 -20.30
C SER A 165 23.57 -9.27 -21.64
N ASP A 166 22.42 -9.95 -21.74
CA ASP A 166 21.94 -10.62 -22.95
C ASP A 166 20.41 -10.65 -22.95
N SER A 167 19.80 -9.91 -23.89
CA SER A 167 18.34 -9.78 -24.02
C SER A 167 17.65 -11.07 -24.45
N SER A 168 18.35 -11.96 -25.18
CA SER A 168 17.80 -13.26 -25.59
C SER A 168 17.74 -14.22 -24.41
N VAL A 169 18.77 -14.22 -23.55
CA VAL A 169 18.76 -15.01 -22.31
C VAL A 169 17.67 -14.50 -21.37
N PHE A 170 17.55 -13.19 -21.19
CA PHE A 170 16.48 -12.59 -20.38
C PHE A 170 15.09 -13.02 -20.87
N GLN A 171 14.82 -12.90 -22.17
CA GLN A 171 13.55 -13.34 -22.77
C GLN A 171 13.28 -14.83 -22.52
N SER A 172 14.28 -15.69 -22.68
CA SER A 172 14.11 -17.14 -22.45
C SER A 172 13.83 -17.48 -20.98
N THR A 173 14.36 -16.66 -20.06
CA THR A 173 14.31 -16.90 -18.62
C THR A 173 13.02 -16.35 -18.00
N THR A 174 12.66 -15.10 -18.30
CA THR A 174 11.45 -14.44 -17.77
C THR A 174 10.20 -14.68 -18.62
N GLY A 175 10.39 -14.96 -19.93
CA GLY A 175 9.33 -14.97 -20.91
C GLY A 175 8.88 -13.58 -21.36
N ILE A 176 9.47 -12.50 -20.84
CA ILE A 176 9.17 -11.12 -21.24
C ILE A 176 9.87 -10.86 -22.58
N GLN A 177 9.11 -10.44 -23.58
CA GLN A 177 9.64 -10.16 -24.91
C GLN A 177 10.08 -8.70 -25.02
N ASP A 178 11.06 -8.45 -25.89
CA ASP A 178 11.43 -7.11 -26.32
C ASP A 178 10.26 -6.50 -27.10
N ALA A 179 9.80 -5.32 -26.67
CA ALA A 179 8.73 -4.59 -27.32
C ALA A 179 9.22 -3.84 -28.58
N ASP A 180 10.51 -3.48 -28.64
CA ASP A 180 11.09 -2.81 -29.79
C ASP A 180 12.58 -3.14 -29.96
N THR A 181 12.84 -4.16 -30.78
CA THR A 181 14.20 -4.62 -31.12
C THR A 181 15.05 -3.58 -31.87
N SER A 182 14.49 -2.45 -32.28
CA SER A 182 15.20 -1.40 -33.03
C SER A 182 15.80 -0.31 -32.15
N THR A 183 15.40 -0.24 -30.88
CA THR A 183 15.85 0.81 -29.93
C THR A 183 16.46 0.21 -28.66
N ASP A 184 16.96 1.09 -27.78
CA ASP A 184 17.43 0.66 -26.45
C ASP A 184 16.26 0.41 -25.47
N PHE A 185 15.02 0.75 -25.85
CA PHE A 185 13.85 0.42 -25.04
C PHE A 185 13.54 -1.07 -25.16
N TYR A 186 13.51 -1.78 -24.02
CA TYR A 186 13.14 -3.19 -24.00
C TYR A 186 11.65 -3.37 -23.73
N ASN A 187 11.18 -2.95 -22.56
CA ASN A 187 9.75 -3.01 -22.23
C ASN A 187 9.43 -2.09 -21.04
N LEU A 188 8.14 -1.80 -20.85
CA LEU A 188 7.61 -1.09 -19.69
C LEU A 188 6.82 -2.07 -18.83
N ILE A 189 7.38 -2.45 -17.68
CA ILE A 189 6.77 -3.42 -16.78
C ILE A 189 5.94 -2.68 -15.73
N ASP A 190 4.64 -2.94 -15.67
CA ASP A 190 3.77 -2.49 -14.60
C ASP A 190 3.80 -3.51 -13.46
N VAL A 191 4.47 -3.16 -12.37
CA VAL A 191 4.52 -3.97 -11.15
C VAL A 191 3.27 -3.69 -10.34
N LYS A 192 2.37 -4.65 -10.30
CA LYS A 192 1.09 -4.57 -9.60
C LYS A 192 1.18 -5.33 -8.29
N MET A 193 0.99 -4.61 -7.19
CA MET A 193 0.94 -5.16 -5.83
C MET A 193 -0.49 -5.10 -5.33
N THR A 194 -1.05 -6.25 -4.96
CA THR A 194 -2.38 -6.35 -4.34
C THR A 194 -2.24 -6.76 -2.90
N LEU A 195 -2.83 -6.00 -1.97
CA LEU A 195 -2.74 -6.17 -0.52
C LEU A 195 -4.13 -6.37 0.07
N TRP A 196 -4.30 -7.33 0.97
CA TRP A 196 -5.56 -7.52 1.69
C TRP A 196 -5.33 -8.13 3.07
N ARG A 197 -6.34 -8.00 3.93
CA ARG A 197 -6.36 -8.63 5.24
C ARG A 197 -6.97 -10.01 5.12
N MET A 198 -6.33 -11.00 5.75
CA MET A 198 -6.91 -12.32 6.01
C MET A 198 -7.90 -12.27 7.16
#